data_AF-A0A930RIB6-F1
#
_entry.id   AF-A0A930RIB6-F1
#
_cell.length_a   1.000
_cell.length_b   1.000
_cell.length_c   1.000
_cell.angle_alpha   90.00
_cell.angle_beta   90.00
_cell.angle_gamma   90.00
#
_symmetry.space_group_name_H-M   'P 1'
#
loop_
_entity.id
_entity.type
_entity.pdbx_description
1 polymer ?
#
loop_
_entity_poly.entity_id
_entity_poly.type
_entity_poly.pdbx_seq_one_letter_code
_entity_poly.pdbx_strand_id
1 'polypeptide(L)'
;MSHTGEFHQEQYFRFLTENAPEFAQQLNDPLFYLECLRNDLRFGFTVNDTHRIFSDTLNAIGIRESDSGKFITDKMMGFLYQKFSAYQNGAHPEVLETAQLAIDLQEYLRSYDERLKQVCENSTDSLIAYLRNEIGRAEKNYAALEKVKPKDLTADEIKINLGATWIPADDIDQFIADTLECRSLQRIVQYAPATGEWRVEKKNHVSSNKVKMYSTYGTQNTSALDVLEAALNHRQIRIRDEEGRVNEKASLLVAQKMDDLRDAFVKWVYQDEDRKHRLVSYYNRHFNNIVPRTFDGACLTFPGMNPAIELKPHQKNAVARTMFGGNTLLAHVVGAGKTFEMQASAMESKRIGLCKKSLMIMP
;
A
#
# COMPACT_ATOMS: atom_id res chain seq x y z
N MET A 1 6.43 -9.26 -52.02
CA MET A 1 6.44 -7.85 -51.58
C MET A 1 5.80 -7.81 -50.20
N SER A 2 6.60 -7.62 -49.15
CA SER A 2 6.08 -7.49 -47.80
C SER A 2 5.45 -6.10 -47.67
N HIS A 3 4.13 -6.00 -47.81
CA HIS A 3 3.43 -4.76 -47.52
C HIS A 3 3.51 -4.55 -46.00
N THR A 4 4.25 -3.51 -45.60
CA THR A 4 4.37 -3.09 -44.20
C THR A 4 3.01 -2.57 -43.70
N GLY A 5 2.79 -2.57 -42.38
CA GLY A 5 1.55 -2.04 -41.79
C GLY A 5 1.23 -0.61 -42.23
N GLU A 6 2.26 0.21 -42.49
CA GLU A 6 2.15 1.57 -43.01
C GLU A 6 1.52 1.64 -44.41
N PHE A 7 1.83 0.70 -45.31
CA PHE A 7 1.23 0.65 -46.65
C PHE A 7 -0.29 0.48 -46.59
N HIS A 8 -0.77 -0.36 -45.66
CA HIS A 8 -2.21 -0.56 -45.47
C HIS A 8 -2.90 0.64 -44.82
N GLN A 9 -2.22 1.35 -43.93
CA GLN A 9 -2.72 2.60 -43.33
C GLN A 9 -2.84 3.70 -44.39
N GLU A 10 -1.84 3.87 -45.27
CA GLU A 10 -1.87 4.87 -46.33
C GLU A 10 -3.02 4.60 -47.31
N GLN A 11 -3.22 3.34 -47.72
CA GLN A 11 -4.34 2.94 -48.58
C GLN A 11 -5.70 3.17 -47.90
N TYR A 12 -5.79 2.96 -46.59
CA TYR A 12 -7.00 3.21 -45.82
C TYR A 12 -7.38 4.70 -45.78
N PHE A 13 -6.43 5.61 -45.55
CA PHE A 13 -6.70 7.05 -45.58
C PHE A 13 -7.06 7.55 -46.99
N ARG A 14 -6.41 7.02 -48.04
CA ARG A 14 -6.81 7.32 -49.43
C ARG A 14 -8.24 6.86 -49.71
N PHE A 15 -8.58 5.63 -49.31
CA PHE A 15 -9.94 5.09 -49.44
C PHE A 15 -10.98 5.95 -48.71
N LEU A 16 -10.69 6.39 -47.48
CA LEU A 16 -11.58 7.27 -46.70
C LEU A 16 -11.80 8.61 -47.39
N THR A 17 -10.75 9.19 -47.98
CA THR A 17 -10.83 10.47 -48.67
C THR A 17 -11.67 10.38 -49.96
N GLU A 18 -11.61 9.24 -50.65
CA GLU A 18 -12.35 8.99 -51.90
C GLU A 18 -13.81 8.55 -51.69
N ASN A 19 -14.09 7.78 -50.63
CA ASN A 19 -15.38 7.10 -50.47
C ASN A 19 -16.25 7.63 -49.31
N ALA A 20 -15.71 8.49 -48.44
CA ALA A 20 -16.39 8.94 -47.24
C ALA A 20 -16.10 10.44 -46.92
N PRO A 21 -16.71 11.38 -47.64
CA PRO A 21 -16.40 12.82 -47.57
C PRO A 21 -16.65 13.45 -46.19
N GLU A 22 -17.55 12.89 -45.38
CA GLU A 22 -17.78 13.33 -43.99
C GLU A 22 -16.57 13.06 -43.09
N PHE A 23 -15.88 11.92 -43.29
CA PHE A 23 -14.65 11.60 -42.55
C PHE A 23 -13.44 12.34 -43.12
N ALA A 24 -13.44 12.66 -44.42
CA ALA A 24 -12.39 13.46 -45.04
C ALA A 24 -12.30 14.88 -44.42
N GLN A 25 -13.41 15.45 -43.93
CA GLN A 25 -13.38 16.72 -43.21
C GLN A 25 -12.67 16.62 -41.85
N GLN A 26 -12.81 15.50 -41.14
CA GLN A 26 -12.13 15.27 -39.86
C GLN A 26 -10.62 15.12 -40.00
N LEU A 27 -10.14 14.62 -41.16
CA LEU A 27 -8.70 14.57 -41.44
C LEU A 27 -8.09 15.97 -41.54
N ASN A 28 -8.87 17.00 -41.88
CA ASN A 28 -8.37 18.37 -41.93
C ASN A 28 -8.37 19.06 -40.56
N ASP A 29 -8.82 18.39 -39.51
CA ASP A 29 -8.82 18.89 -38.13
C ASP A 29 -7.53 18.49 -37.40
N PRO A 30 -6.68 19.42 -36.93
CA PRO A 30 -5.48 19.08 -36.17
C PRO A 30 -5.78 18.38 -34.82
N LEU A 31 -6.98 18.56 -34.25
CA LEU A 31 -7.37 17.90 -32.99
C LEU A 31 -7.54 16.38 -33.18
N PHE A 32 -7.89 15.93 -34.38
CA PHE A 32 -7.91 14.50 -34.71
C PHE A 32 -6.53 13.88 -34.52
N TYR A 33 -5.48 14.52 -35.05
CA TYR A 33 -4.10 14.04 -34.90
C TYR A 33 -3.58 14.13 -33.46
N LEU A 34 -4.06 15.11 -32.69
CA LEU A 34 -3.77 15.21 -31.26
C LEU A 34 -4.36 14.04 -30.46
N GLU A 35 -5.59 13.61 -30.78
CA GLU A 35 -6.21 12.43 -30.16
C GLU A 35 -5.52 11.13 -30.61
N CYS A 36 -5.05 11.04 -31.86
CA CYS A 36 -4.18 9.94 -32.29
C CYS A 36 -2.91 9.88 -31.44
N LEU A 37 -2.24 11.03 -31.25
CA LEU A 37 -1.04 11.13 -30.43
C LEU A 37 -1.28 10.69 -28.97
N ARG A 38 -2.43 11.05 -28.40
CA ARG A 38 -2.85 10.65 -27.04
C ARG A 38 -3.00 9.14 -26.88
N ASN A 39 -3.37 8.45 -27.95
CA ASN A 39 -3.56 6.99 -27.98
C ASN A 39 -2.33 6.25 -28.55
N ASP A 40 -1.16 6.90 -28.61
CA ASP A 40 0.08 6.34 -29.17
C ASP A 40 -0.02 5.90 -30.64
N LEU A 41 -0.93 6.50 -31.41
CA LEU A 41 -1.08 6.28 -32.85
C LEU A 41 -0.27 7.34 -33.61
N ARG A 42 0.70 6.89 -34.42
CA ARG A 42 1.57 7.74 -35.24
C ARG A 42 1.59 7.26 -36.68
N PHE A 43 1.82 8.20 -37.59
CA PHE A 43 1.85 7.94 -39.03
C PHE A 43 3.25 8.26 -39.55
N GLY A 44 3.94 7.27 -40.12
CA GLY A 44 5.25 7.44 -40.78
C GLY A 44 5.18 8.06 -42.19
N PHE A 45 4.02 8.62 -42.55
CA PHE A 45 3.75 9.22 -43.85
C PHE A 45 2.87 10.46 -43.67
N THR A 46 2.87 11.36 -44.67
CA THR A 46 2.04 12.57 -44.63
C THR A 46 0.65 12.28 -45.16
N VAL A 47 -0.39 12.48 -44.34
CA VAL A 47 -1.80 12.25 -44.74
C VAL A 47 -2.34 13.41 -45.58
N ASN A 48 -2.15 14.65 -45.12
CA ASN A 48 -2.58 15.89 -45.77
C ASN A 48 -1.73 17.08 -45.25
N ASP A 49 -2.04 18.31 -45.70
CA ASP A 49 -1.33 19.51 -45.25
C ASP A 49 -1.50 19.77 -43.74
N THR A 50 -2.67 19.50 -43.16
CA THR A 50 -2.90 19.62 -41.70
C THR A 50 -1.99 18.67 -40.91
N HIS A 51 -1.84 17.43 -41.35
CA HIS A 51 -0.93 16.45 -40.77
C HIS A 51 0.52 16.90 -40.90
N ARG A 52 0.92 17.46 -42.04
CA ARG A 52 2.28 18.03 -42.21
C ARG A 52 2.53 19.12 -41.17
N ILE A 53 1.62 20.08 -41.05
CA ILE A 53 1.72 21.18 -40.07
C ILE A 53 1.78 20.64 -38.64
N PHE A 54 0.97 19.62 -38.32
CA PHE A 54 0.98 18.95 -37.02
C PHE A 54 2.34 18.30 -36.72
N SER A 55 2.87 17.51 -37.65
CA SER A 55 4.17 16.85 -37.51
C SER A 55 5.33 17.84 -37.44
N ASP A 56 5.32 18.91 -38.24
CA ASP A 56 6.34 19.96 -38.19
C ASP A 56 6.32 20.70 -36.84
N THR A 57 5.13 20.94 -36.28
CA THR A 57 4.97 21.54 -34.96
C THR A 57 5.52 20.64 -33.86
N LEU A 58 5.25 19.33 -33.91
CA LEU A 58 5.80 18.34 -32.97
C LEU A 58 7.33 18.27 -33.05
N ASN A 59 7.87 18.25 -34.27
CA ASN A 59 9.32 18.25 -34.50
C ASN A 59 9.98 19.54 -33.98
N ALA A 60 9.34 20.70 -34.15
CA ALA A 60 9.84 21.99 -33.67
C ALA A 60 9.97 22.06 -32.14
N ILE A 61 9.06 21.40 -31.41
CA ILE A 61 9.13 21.31 -29.93
C ILE A 61 9.94 20.10 -29.44
N GLY A 62 10.60 19.37 -30.34
CA GLY A 62 11.52 18.28 -30.03
C GLY A 62 10.88 16.92 -29.79
N ILE A 63 9.61 16.72 -30.16
CA ILE A 63 8.94 15.42 -30.13
C ILE A 63 9.18 14.73 -31.48
N ARG A 64 9.99 13.68 -31.49
CA ARG A 64 10.28 12.89 -32.69
C ARG A 64 9.34 11.72 -32.81
N GLU A 65 9.15 11.22 -34.03
CA GLU A 65 8.35 10.02 -34.33
C GLU A 65 8.80 8.77 -33.54
N SER A 66 10.08 8.68 -33.17
CA SER A 66 10.67 7.59 -32.36
C SER A 66 10.39 7.67 -30.85
N ASP A 67 9.93 8.81 -30.34
CA ASP A 67 9.80 9.04 -28.90
C ASP A 67 8.54 8.35 -28.37
N SER A 68 8.65 7.48 -27.36
CA SER A 68 7.49 6.78 -26.80
C SER A 68 6.45 7.76 -26.21
N GLY A 69 5.16 7.38 -26.15
CA GLY A 69 4.10 8.17 -25.49
C GLY A 69 4.42 8.64 -24.07
N LYS A 70 5.27 7.92 -23.35
CA LYS A 70 5.77 8.32 -22.02
C LYS A 70 6.53 9.65 -22.00
N PHE A 71 7.03 10.12 -23.14
CA PHE A 71 7.73 11.40 -23.27
C PHE A 71 6.76 12.60 -23.34
N ILE A 72 5.49 12.35 -23.66
CA ILE A 72 4.46 13.37 -23.82
C ILE A 72 3.68 13.46 -22.50
N THR A 73 3.93 14.54 -21.75
CA THR A 73 3.22 14.77 -20.49
C THR A 73 1.84 15.39 -20.73
N ASP A 74 0.91 15.20 -19.80
CA ASP A 74 -0.42 15.85 -19.84
C ASP A 74 -0.32 17.38 -19.97
N LYS A 75 0.73 17.98 -19.40
CA LYS A 75 1.01 19.42 -19.53
C LYS A 75 1.33 19.82 -20.97
N MET A 76 2.12 19.02 -21.68
CA MET A 76 2.44 19.25 -23.09
C MET A 76 1.21 19.07 -23.98
N MET A 77 0.36 18.09 -23.67
CA MET A 77 -0.92 17.89 -24.38
C MET A 77 -1.83 19.11 -24.23
N GLY A 78 -1.88 19.73 -23.04
CA GLY A 78 -2.63 20.98 -22.82
C GLY A 78 -2.13 22.15 -23.67
N PHE A 79 -0.82 22.29 -23.83
CA PHE A 79 -0.23 23.30 -24.71
C PHE A 79 -0.57 23.05 -26.18
N LEU A 80 -0.41 21.82 -26.65
CA LEU A 80 -0.71 21.43 -28.03
C LEU A 80 -2.19 21.63 -28.35
N TYR A 81 -3.08 21.25 -27.45
CA TYR A 81 -4.51 21.51 -27.58
C TYR A 81 -4.80 23.01 -27.75
N GLN A 82 -4.18 23.87 -26.93
CA GLN A 82 -4.35 25.31 -27.03
C GLN A 82 -3.85 25.86 -28.38
N LYS A 83 -2.68 25.42 -28.85
CA LYS A 83 -2.09 25.87 -30.12
C LYS A 83 -2.89 25.38 -31.34
N PHE A 84 -3.35 24.12 -31.35
CA PHE A 84 -4.13 23.56 -32.46
C PHE A 84 -5.61 23.99 -32.43
N SER A 85 -6.18 24.28 -31.26
CA SER A 85 -7.48 24.96 -31.19
C SER A 85 -7.40 26.39 -31.74
N ALA A 86 -6.29 27.09 -31.54
CA ALA A 86 -6.06 28.39 -32.19
C ALA A 86 -5.94 28.27 -33.72
N TYR A 87 -5.38 27.16 -34.24
CA TYR A 87 -5.37 26.85 -35.67
C TYR A 87 -6.76 26.72 -36.28
N GLN A 88 -7.68 26.02 -35.63
CA GLN A 88 -9.08 25.98 -36.08
C GLN A 88 -9.73 27.36 -36.17
N ASN A 89 -9.30 28.29 -35.29
CA ASN A 89 -9.81 29.66 -35.24
C ASN A 89 -9.07 30.63 -36.20
N GLY A 90 -8.19 30.12 -37.07
CA GLY A 90 -7.49 30.90 -38.11
C GLY A 90 -6.08 31.38 -37.76
N ALA A 91 -5.51 30.97 -36.61
CA ALA A 91 -4.14 31.28 -36.24
C ALA A 91 -3.18 30.16 -36.69
N HIS A 92 -2.32 30.42 -37.67
CA HIS A 92 -1.42 29.42 -38.25
C HIS A 92 -0.14 29.20 -37.40
N PRO A 93 0.08 28.02 -36.77
CA PRO A 93 1.29 27.71 -35.98
C PRO A 93 2.58 27.79 -36.80
N GLU A 94 2.50 27.56 -38.11
CA GLU A 94 3.60 27.70 -39.08
C GLU A 94 4.11 29.13 -39.25
N VAL A 95 3.36 30.15 -38.83
CA VAL A 95 3.78 31.56 -38.81
C VAL A 95 4.68 31.86 -37.60
N LEU A 96 4.69 30.97 -36.60
CA LEU A 96 5.57 31.06 -35.44
C LEU A 96 6.89 30.38 -35.80
N GLU A 97 8.01 31.08 -35.65
CA GLU A 97 9.34 30.50 -35.84
C GLU A 97 9.52 29.26 -34.94
N THR A 98 10.17 28.21 -35.44
CA THR A 98 10.38 26.96 -34.69
C THR A 98 11.06 27.18 -33.34
N ALA A 99 11.98 28.15 -33.26
CA ALA A 99 12.61 28.58 -32.02
C ALA A 99 11.60 29.20 -31.03
N GLN A 100 10.62 29.97 -31.54
CA GLN A 100 9.60 30.62 -30.71
C GLN A 100 8.63 29.60 -30.11
N LEU A 101 8.25 28.55 -30.86
CA LEU A 101 7.37 27.47 -30.35
C LEU A 101 8.00 26.72 -29.17
N ALA A 102 9.30 26.46 -29.23
CA ALA A 102 10.03 25.82 -28.13
C ALA A 102 10.08 26.72 -26.88
N ILE A 103 10.30 28.03 -27.07
CA ILE A 103 10.29 29.02 -25.98
C ILE A 103 8.89 29.13 -25.35
N ASP A 104 7.85 29.23 -26.17
CA ASP A 104 6.45 29.29 -25.74
C ASP A 104 6.07 28.05 -24.92
N LEU A 105 6.51 26.85 -25.33
CA LEU A 105 6.27 25.62 -24.60
C LEU A 105 6.97 25.65 -23.23
N GLN A 106 8.23 26.09 -23.17
CA GLN A 106 8.95 26.19 -21.90
C GLN A 106 8.29 27.19 -20.95
N GLU A 107 7.85 28.34 -21.45
CA GLU A 107 7.13 29.34 -20.66
C GLU A 107 5.76 28.82 -20.19
N TYR A 108 5.04 28.11 -21.06
CA TYR A 108 3.79 27.44 -20.70
C TYR A 108 4.01 26.43 -19.58
N LEU A 109 4.99 25.53 -19.72
CA LEU A 109 5.29 24.50 -18.70
C LEU A 109 5.71 25.13 -17.37
N ARG A 110 6.45 26.24 -17.40
CA ARG A 110 6.85 26.99 -16.20
C ARG A 110 5.68 27.64 -15.48
N SER A 111 4.75 28.24 -16.23
CA SER A 111 3.58 28.94 -15.68
C SER A 111 2.35 28.05 -15.46
N TYR A 112 2.36 26.81 -15.98
CA TYR A 112 1.22 25.90 -15.95
C TYR A 112 0.70 25.65 -14.53
N ASP A 113 1.59 25.31 -13.60
CA ASP A 113 1.20 24.98 -12.22
C ASP A 113 0.63 26.20 -11.48
N GLU A 114 1.14 27.40 -11.77
CA GLU A 114 0.61 28.65 -11.21
C GLU A 114 -0.76 28.99 -11.79
N ARG A 115 -0.94 28.85 -13.11
CA ARG A 115 -2.23 29.03 -13.79
C ARG A 115 -3.26 28.03 -13.28
N LEU A 116 -2.87 26.77 -13.11
CA LEU A 116 -3.72 25.72 -12.56
C LEU A 116 -4.20 26.11 -11.16
N LYS A 117 -3.27 26.55 -10.28
CA LYS A 117 -3.63 27.04 -8.94
C LYS A 117 -4.60 28.23 -8.99
N GLN A 118 -4.33 29.22 -9.84
CA GLN A 118 -5.21 30.38 -9.98
C GLN A 118 -6.61 30.00 -10.46
N VAL A 119 -6.73 29.08 -11.42
CA VAL A 119 -8.02 28.55 -11.86
C VAL A 119 -8.69 27.75 -10.75
N CYS A 120 -7.93 26.91 -10.05
CA CYS A 120 -8.41 26.14 -8.91
C CYS A 120 -8.90 27.03 -7.77
N GLU A 121 -8.38 28.25 -7.58
CA GLU A 121 -8.78 29.19 -6.52
C GLU A 121 -9.88 30.16 -6.95
N ASN A 122 -9.79 30.72 -8.17
CA ASN A 122 -10.64 31.82 -8.63
C ASN A 122 -11.82 31.38 -9.52
N SER A 123 -11.84 30.14 -10.00
CA SER A 123 -12.94 29.69 -10.86
C SER A 123 -14.27 29.62 -10.11
N THR A 124 -15.32 30.11 -10.78
CA THR A 124 -16.73 30.05 -10.37
C THR A 124 -17.47 28.84 -10.95
N ASP A 125 -16.78 27.98 -11.70
CA ASP A 125 -17.38 26.75 -12.22
C ASP A 125 -17.85 25.85 -11.08
N SER A 126 -19.11 25.42 -11.17
CA SER A 126 -19.76 24.52 -10.21
C SER A 126 -18.97 23.23 -9.96
N LEU A 127 -18.35 22.64 -11.00
CA LEU A 127 -17.58 21.40 -10.87
C LEU A 127 -16.26 21.65 -10.14
N ILE A 128 -15.57 22.74 -10.47
CA ILE A 128 -14.30 23.12 -9.82
C ILE A 128 -14.54 23.47 -8.35
N ALA A 129 -15.63 24.18 -8.05
CA ALA A 129 -16.02 24.50 -6.67
C ALA A 129 -16.33 23.23 -5.85
N TYR A 130 -17.05 22.27 -6.44
CA TYR A 130 -17.32 20.97 -5.80
C TYR A 130 -16.03 20.20 -5.49
N LEU A 131 -15.14 20.06 -6.49
CA LEU A 131 -13.86 19.36 -6.32
C LEU A 131 -12.97 20.02 -5.28
N ARG A 132 -12.92 21.36 -5.24
CA ARG A 132 -12.20 22.13 -4.21
C ARG A 132 -12.69 21.81 -2.80
N ASN A 133 -14.01 21.73 -2.61
CA ASN A 133 -14.60 21.37 -1.33
C ASN A 133 -14.29 19.94 -0.91
N GLU A 134 -14.34 18.99 -1.85
CA GLU A 134 -13.98 17.60 -1.58
C GLU A 134 -12.49 17.44 -1.25
N ILE A 135 -11.59 18.16 -1.94
CA ILE A 135 -10.16 18.21 -1.60
C ILE A 135 -9.98 18.77 -0.19
N GLY A 136 -10.60 19.90 0.13
CA GLY A 136 -10.49 20.50 1.47
C GLY A 136 -11.06 19.59 2.58
N ARG A 137 -12.10 18.81 2.29
CA ARG A 137 -12.62 17.76 3.17
C ARG A 137 -11.62 16.61 3.33
N ALA A 138 -11.04 16.14 2.23
CA ALA A 138 -10.05 15.08 2.23
C ALA A 138 -8.77 15.48 2.99
N GLU A 139 -8.31 16.72 2.85
CA GLU A 139 -7.15 17.26 3.59
C GLU A 139 -7.41 17.31 5.10
N LYS A 140 -8.60 17.74 5.52
CA LYS A 140 -9.00 17.71 6.94
C LYS A 140 -9.00 16.28 7.49
N ASN A 141 -9.55 15.33 6.73
CA ASN A 141 -9.56 13.92 7.11
C ASN A 141 -8.14 13.35 7.16
N TYR A 142 -7.31 13.67 6.17
CA TYR A 142 -5.91 13.26 6.11
C TYR A 142 -5.13 13.77 7.32
N ALA A 143 -5.24 15.06 7.65
CA ALA A 143 -4.60 15.65 8.83
C ALA A 143 -5.11 15.04 10.15
N ALA A 144 -6.37 14.60 10.21
CA ALA A 144 -6.91 13.91 11.38
C ALA A 144 -6.38 12.47 11.48
N LEU A 145 -6.33 11.74 10.37
CA LEU A 145 -5.82 10.36 10.30
C LEU A 145 -4.32 10.31 10.58
N GLU A 146 -3.54 11.27 10.09
CA GLU A 146 -2.10 11.35 10.30
C GLU A 146 -1.75 11.45 11.80
N LYS A 147 -2.60 12.14 12.60
CA LYS A 147 -2.44 12.24 14.06
C LYS A 147 -2.75 10.93 14.80
N VAL A 148 -3.57 10.05 14.21
CA VAL A 148 -4.04 8.80 14.82
C VAL A 148 -3.32 7.59 14.23
N LYS A 149 -2.39 7.80 13.29
CA LYS A 149 -1.57 6.72 12.74
C LYS A 149 -0.76 6.07 13.85
N PRO A 150 -0.74 4.72 13.95
CA PRO A 150 0.10 4.05 14.93
C PRO A 150 1.56 4.38 14.67
N LYS A 151 2.32 4.53 15.76
CA LYS A 151 3.78 4.62 15.66
C LYS A 151 4.31 3.30 15.13
N ASP A 152 5.27 3.36 14.21
CA ASP A 152 5.93 2.16 13.72
C ASP A 152 6.59 1.42 14.88
N LEU A 153 6.28 0.14 14.98
CA LEU A 153 6.90 -0.76 15.94
C LEU A 153 8.34 -1.03 15.49
N THR A 154 9.24 -1.01 16.46
CA THR A 154 10.64 -1.40 16.28
C THR A 154 10.77 -2.92 16.16
N ALA A 155 11.92 -3.40 15.67
CA ALA A 155 12.16 -4.83 15.54
C ALA A 155 11.98 -5.59 16.86
N ASP A 156 12.43 -5.00 17.97
CA ASP A 156 12.34 -5.60 19.31
C ASP A 156 10.90 -5.71 19.84
N GLU A 157 10.01 -4.83 19.39
CA GLU A 157 8.58 -4.86 19.73
C GLU A 157 7.80 -5.88 18.88
N ILE A 158 8.39 -6.34 17.76
CA ILE A 158 7.77 -7.30 16.85
C ILE A 158 8.29 -8.70 17.16
N LYS A 159 7.39 -9.56 17.65
CA LYS A 159 7.72 -10.98 17.85
C LYS A 159 7.69 -11.74 16.52
N ILE A 160 8.86 -11.84 15.88
CA ILE A 160 9.06 -12.64 14.66
C ILE A 160 9.18 -14.11 15.06
N ASN A 161 8.22 -14.94 14.64
CA ASN A 161 8.20 -16.37 14.89
C ASN A 161 8.38 -17.15 13.58
N LEU A 162 9.12 -18.26 13.65
CA LEU A 162 9.15 -19.24 12.58
C LEU A 162 7.73 -19.82 12.37
N GLY A 163 7.24 -19.81 11.13
CA GLY A 163 5.88 -20.24 10.77
C GLY A 163 4.86 -19.11 10.65
N ALA A 164 5.26 -17.86 10.91
CA ALA A 164 4.39 -16.72 10.71
C ALA A 164 4.01 -16.57 9.23
N THR A 165 2.70 -16.57 8.96
CA THR A 165 2.11 -16.60 7.60
C THR A 165 2.43 -15.38 6.73
N TRP A 166 2.91 -14.30 7.36
CA TRP A 166 3.30 -13.07 6.69
C TRP A 166 4.75 -13.06 6.22
N ILE A 167 5.55 -14.03 6.64
CA ILE A 167 6.95 -14.17 6.19
C ILE A 167 6.92 -14.83 4.80
N PRO A 168 7.58 -14.26 3.79
CA PRO A 168 7.66 -14.87 2.47
C PRO A 168 8.30 -16.28 2.49
N ALA A 169 7.79 -17.19 1.68
CA ALA A 169 8.37 -18.53 1.54
C ALA A 169 9.84 -18.48 1.06
N ASP A 170 10.19 -17.49 0.24
CA ASP A 170 11.55 -17.29 -0.26
C ASP A 170 12.54 -16.99 0.89
N ASP A 171 12.10 -16.32 1.96
CA ASP A 171 12.92 -16.08 3.14
C ASP A 171 13.15 -17.37 3.95
N ILE A 172 12.15 -18.25 4.02
CA ILE A 172 12.30 -19.56 4.67
C ILE A 172 13.24 -20.46 3.84
N ASP A 173 13.15 -20.43 2.51
CA ASP A 173 14.08 -21.14 1.63
C ASP A 173 15.54 -20.65 1.82
N GLN A 174 15.75 -19.34 1.91
CA GLN A 174 17.08 -18.79 2.22
C GLN A 174 17.57 -19.23 3.61
N PHE A 175 16.69 -19.22 4.62
CA PHE A 175 17.03 -19.71 5.95
C PHE A 175 17.49 -21.17 5.95
N ILE A 176 16.82 -22.03 5.17
CA ILE A 176 17.23 -23.44 4.98
C ILE A 176 18.60 -23.52 4.32
N ALA A 177 18.83 -22.72 3.27
CA ALA A 177 20.09 -22.70 2.54
C ALA A 177 21.27 -22.25 3.42
N ASP A 178 21.07 -21.25 4.27
CA ASP A 178 22.13 -20.68 5.11
C ASP A 178 22.35 -21.49 6.39
N THR A 179 21.27 -21.88 7.06
CA THR A 179 21.35 -22.53 8.38
C THR A 179 21.61 -24.02 8.27
N LEU A 180 20.86 -24.72 7.41
CA LEU A 180 20.96 -26.17 7.21
C LEU A 180 21.94 -26.55 6.10
N GLU A 181 22.47 -25.58 5.34
CA GLU A 181 23.35 -25.81 4.18
C GLU A 181 22.73 -26.79 3.17
N CYS A 182 21.41 -26.68 2.99
CA CYS A 182 20.63 -27.53 2.11
C CYS A 182 20.17 -26.73 0.91
N ARG A 183 20.67 -27.07 -0.29
CA ARG A 183 20.32 -26.40 -1.55
C ARG A 183 19.55 -27.32 -2.48
N SER A 184 18.56 -26.76 -3.17
CA SER A 184 17.74 -27.43 -4.17
C SER A 184 17.64 -26.56 -5.43
N LEU A 185 17.41 -27.18 -6.59
CA LEU A 185 17.14 -26.45 -7.84
C LEU A 185 15.71 -25.88 -7.89
N GLN A 186 14.83 -26.38 -7.03
CA GLN A 186 13.43 -25.97 -6.92
C GLN A 186 13.18 -25.47 -5.49
N ARG A 187 12.16 -24.61 -5.32
CA ARG A 187 11.74 -24.14 -3.99
C ARG A 187 11.42 -25.31 -3.08
N ILE A 188 12.03 -25.29 -1.89
CA ILE A 188 11.89 -26.36 -0.89
C ILE A 188 10.59 -26.11 -0.11
N VAL A 189 10.25 -24.86 0.15
CA VAL A 189 9.10 -24.46 0.95
C VAL A 189 7.97 -23.97 0.07
N GLN A 190 6.77 -24.50 0.33
CA GLN A 190 5.52 -24.08 -0.28
C GLN A 190 4.54 -23.69 0.82
N TYR A 191 3.98 -22.50 0.71
CA TYR A 191 2.90 -22.03 1.58
C TYR A 191 1.57 -22.15 0.84
N ALA A 192 0.58 -22.79 1.46
CA ALA A 192 -0.77 -22.92 0.93
C ALA A 192 -1.70 -21.88 1.58
N PRO A 193 -2.04 -20.76 0.89
CA PRO A 193 -2.82 -19.68 1.50
C PRO A 193 -4.23 -20.09 1.91
N ALA A 194 -4.80 -21.11 1.24
CA ALA A 194 -6.15 -21.59 1.49
C ALA A 194 -6.29 -22.34 2.83
N THR A 195 -5.25 -23.06 3.26
CA THR A 195 -5.24 -23.83 4.52
C THR A 195 -4.36 -23.21 5.59
N GLY A 196 -3.50 -22.25 5.22
CA GLY A 196 -2.49 -21.68 6.12
C GLY A 196 -1.37 -22.67 6.45
N GLU A 197 -1.24 -23.75 5.68
CA GLU A 197 -0.25 -24.80 5.94
C GLU A 197 1.03 -24.58 5.14
N TRP A 198 2.14 -24.93 5.77
CA TRP A 198 3.46 -24.97 5.18
C TRP A 198 3.82 -26.40 4.81
N ARG A 199 4.34 -26.60 3.61
CA ARG A 199 4.87 -27.88 3.15
C ARG A 199 6.34 -27.71 2.78
N VAL A 200 7.16 -28.64 3.25
CA VAL A 200 8.58 -28.68 2.96
C VAL A 200 8.86 -29.91 2.10
N GLU A 201 9.38 -29.71 0.90
CA GLU A 201 9.81 -30.80 0.03
C GLU A 201 11.07 -31.45 0.60
N LYS A 202 11.07 -32.78 0.70
CA LYS A 202 12.11 -33.56 1.40
C LYS A 202 13.00 -34.34 0.44
N LYS A 203 12.70 -34.25 -0.86
CA LYS A 203 13.36 -35.00 -1.93
C LYS A 203 14.04 -34.01 -2.89
N ASN A 204 14.99 -34.52 -3.67
CA ASN A 204 15.69 -33.79 -4.75
C ASN A 204 16.57 -32.60 -4.30
N HIS A 205 17.21 -32.69 -3.13
CA HIS A 205 18.24 -31.72 -2.74
C HIS A 205 19.56 -32.00 -3.48
N VAL A 206 20.20 -30.93 -3.99
CA VAL A 206 21.47 -30.98 -4.72
C VAL A 206 22.64 -31.24 -3.77
N SER A 207 22.61 -30.61 -2.60
CA SER A 207 23.60 -30.80 -1.54
C SER A 207 22.94 -30.61 -0.18
N SER A 208 23.33 -31.41 0.81
CA SER A 208 22.86 -31.29 2.19
C SER A 208 23.96 -31.63 3.19
N ASN A 209 24.10 -30.84 4.25
CA ASN A 209 25.00 -31.13 5.35
C ASN A 209 24.37 -32.16 6.30
N LYS A 210 24.77 -33.43 6.19
CA LYS A 210 24.20 -34.54 6.97
C LYS A 210 24.31 -34.34 8.49
N VAL A 211 25.36 -33.66 8.98
CA VAL A 211 25.54 -33.41 10.42
C VAL A 211 24.48 -32.42 10.91
N LYS A 212 24.28 -31.31 10.20
CA LYS A 212 23.25 -30.33 10.55
C LYS A 212 21.85 -30.91 10.47
N MET A 213 21.61 -31.75 9.47
CA MET A 213 20.31 -32.34 9.17
C MET A 213 19.88 -33.46 10.14
N TYR A 214 20.81 -34.28 10.64
CA TYR A 214 20.48 -35.45 11.47
C TYR A 214 21.06 -35.41 12.90
N SER A 215 21.83 -34.37 13.26
CA SER A 215 22.43 -34.24 14.58
C SER A 215 22.25 -32.85 15.20
N THR A 216 22.54 -31.77 14.47
CA THR A 216 22.46 -30.41 15.04
C THR A 216 21.02 -29.93 15.23
N TYR A 217 20.20 -30.04 14.18
CA TYR A 217 18.80 -29.57 14.17
C TYR A 217 17.79 -30.69 13.91
N GLY A 218 18.28 -31.91 13.67
CA GLY A 218 17.47 -33.11 13.56
C GLY A 218 17.95 -34.17 14.55
N THR A 219 17.35 -35.35 14.43
CA THR A 219 17.70 -36.54 15.21
C THR A 219 17.94 -37.71 14.27
N GLN A 220 18.45 -38.83 14.77
CA GLN A 220 18.64 -40.04 13.96
C GLN A 220 17.33 -40.53 13.30
N ASN A 221 16.18 -40.28 13.96
CA ASN A 221 14.87 -40.77 13.53
C ASN A 221 14.02 -39.69 12.84
N THR A 222 14.46 -38.42 12.80
CA THR A 222 13.66 -37.30 12.29
C THR A 222 14.59 -36.25 11.69
N SER A 223 14.42 -35.97 10.39
CA SER A 223 15.25 -34.99 9.68
C SER A 223 14.97 -33.58 10.17
N ALA A 224 15.96 -32.69 10.12
CA ALA A 224 15.77 -31.27 10.40
C ALA A 224 14.66 -30.63 9.53
N LEU A 225 14.43 -31.14 8.30
CA LEU A 225 13.31 -30.68 7.46
C LEU A 225 11.94 -31.11 7.99
N ASP A 226 11.85 -32.29 8.62
CA ASP A 226 10.61 -32.74 9.29
C ASP A 226 10.34 -31.89 10.53
N VAL A 227 11.38 -31.59 11.30
CA VAL A 227 11.30 -30.69 12.46
C VAL A 227 10.92 -29.28 12.02
N LEU A 228 11.49 -28.79 10.92
CA LEU A 228 11.18 -27.49 10.34
C LEU A 228 9.73 -27.40 9.85
N GLU A 229 9.25 -28.40 9.10
CA GLU A 229 7.85 -28.45 8.64
C GLU A 229 6.88 -28.45 9.83
N ALA A 230 7.17 -29.23 10.88
CA ALA A 230 6.39 -29.20 12.10
C ALA A 230 6.48 -27.83 12.81
N ALA A 231 7.63 -27.18 12.78
CA ALA A 231 7.84 -25.85 13.36
C ALA A 231 7.07 -24.75 12.66
N LEU A 232 7.08 -24.76 11.32
CA LEU A 232 6.31 -23.83 10.50
C LEU A 232 4.80 -23.97 10.74
N ASN A 233 4.31 -25.17 11.04
CA ASN A 233 2.89 -25.45 11.30
C ASN A 233 2.51 -25.47 12.79
N HIS A 234 3.41 -25.09 13.69
CA HIS A 234 3.21 -25.16 15.16
C HIS A 234 2.77 -26.55 15.68
N ARG A 235 3.21 -27.64 15.03
CA ARG A 235 2.88 -29.02 15.40
C ARG A 235 3.97 -29.61 16.30
N GLN A 236 3.56 -30.40 17.30
CA GLN A 236 4.49 -31.18 18.12
C GLN A 236 4.81 -32.52 17.45
N ILE A 237 6.09 -32.91 17.43
CA ILE A 237 6.52 -34.23 16.99
C ILE A 237 6.61 -35.15 18.22
N ARG A 238 5.94 -36.30 18.16
CA ARG A 238 6.03 -37.35 19.19
C ARG A 238 6.60 -38.61 18.58
N ILE A 239 7.77 -39.04 19.04
CA ILE A 239 8.41 -40.29 18.62
C ILE A 239 7.78 -41.45 19.38
N ARG A 240 7.46 -42.53 18.65
CA ARG A 240 6.93 -43.77 19.23
C ARG A 240 7.95 -44.90 19.06
N ASP A 241 8.06 -45.76 20.06
CA ASP A 241 8.89 -46.97 20.02
C ASP A 241 8.19 -48.08 19.23
N GLU A 242 8.90 -49.19 18.99
CA GLU A 242 8.41 -50.36 18.23
C GLU A 242 7.13 -50.98 18.83
N GLU A 243 6.88 -50.78 20.13
CA GLU A 243 5.67 -51.20 20.86
C GLU A 243 4.50 -50.20 20.76
N GLY A 244 4.65 -49.11 20.00
CA GLY A 244 3.63 -48.06 19.83
C GLY A 244 3.50 -47.09 21.01
N ARG A 245 4.31 -47.26 22.07
CA ARG A 245 4.40 -46.33 23.21
C ARG A 245 5.20 -45.08 22.84
N VAL A 246 4.83 -43.94 23.42
CA VAL A 246 5.53 -42.67 23.18
C VAL A 246 6.87 -42.68 23.93
N ASN A 247 7.95 -42.47 23.19
CA ASN A 247 9.27 -42.31 23.76
C ASN A 247 9.43 -40.85 24.22
N GLU A 248 9.27 -40.62 25.52
CA GLU A 248 9.32 -39.28 26.11
C GLU A 248 10.69 -38.63 25.92
N LYS A 249 11.78 -39.39 26.06
CA LYS A 249 13.15 -38.86 25.92
C LYS A 249 13.44 -38.41 24.50
N ALA A 250 13.09 -39.24 23.51
CA ALA A 250 13.29 -38.91 22.10
C ALA A 250 12.39 -37.74 21.67
N SER A 251 11.14 -37.71 22.13
CA SER A 251 10.21 -36.61 21.85
C SER A 251 10.68 -35.28 22.47
N LEU A 252 11.22 -35.32 23.69
CA LEU A 252 11.80 -34.15 24.35
C LEU A 252 13.01 -33.61 23.58
N LEU A 253 13.87 -34.50 23.08
CA LEU A 253 15.03 -34.10 22.29
C LEU A 253 14.62 -33.43 20.97
N VAL A 254 13.59 -33.93 20.27
CA VAL A 254 13.05 -33.26 19.07
C VAL A 254 12.45 -31.90 19.42
N ALA A 255 11.74 -31.77 20.54
CA ALA A 255 11.21 -30.49 20.99
C ALA A 255 12.34 -29.47 21.24
N GLN A 256 13.44 -29.90 21.88
CA GLN A 256 14.63 -29.05 22.03
C GLN A 256 15.22 -28.62 20.68
N LYS A 257 15.33 -29.54 19.71
CA LYS A 257 15.82 -29.20 18.36
C LYS A 257 14.92 -28.23 17.61
N MET A 258 13.61 -28.34 17.84
CA MET A 258 12.63 -27.42 17.29
C MET A 258 12.79 -26.00 17.87
N ASP A 259 13.07 -25.89 19.17
CA ASP A 259 13.36 -24.61 19.83
C ASP A 259 14.71 -24.03 19.36
N ASP A 260 15.75 -24.87 19.23
CA ASP A 260 17.03 -24.47 18.65
C ASP A 260 16.86 -23.88 17.24
N LEU A 261 15.98 -24.48 16.41
CA LEU A 261 15.65 -23.98 15.07
C LEU A 261 14.91 -22.65 15.10
N ARG A 262 13.99 -22.44 16.04
CA ARG A 262 13.28 -21.16 16.21
C ARG A 262 14.24 -20.05 16.60
N ASP A 263 15.14 -20.34 17.54
CA ASP A 263 16.15 -19.37 17.98
C ASP A 263 17.16 -19.05 16.87
N ALA A 264 17.56 -20.07 16.11
CA ALA A 264 18.42 -19.89 14.94
C ALA A 264 17.73 -19.01 13.87
N PHE A 265 16.43 -19.21 13.63
CA PHE A 265 15.67 -18.40 12.69
C PHE A 265 15.63 -16.93 13.11
N VAL A 266 15.33 -16.66 14.39
CA VAL A 266 15.34 -15.29 14.92
C VAL A 266 16.72 -14.67 14.71
N LYS A 267 17.80 -15.33 15.15
CA LYS A 267 19.17 -14.84 14.95
C LYS A 267 19.51 -14.56 13.49
N TRP A 268 19.11 -15.45 12.59
CA TRP A 268 19.33 -15.32 11.15
C TRP A 268 18.57 -14.12 10.55
N VAL A 269 17.35 -13.82 11.03
CA VAL A 269 16.62 -12.62 10.62
C VAL A 269 17.35 -11.35 11.05
N TYR A 270 17.88 -11.32 12.28
CA TYR A 270 18.59 -10.15 12.84
C TYR A 270 20.03 -9.99 12.33
N GLN A 271 20.62 -11.00 11.70
CA GLN A 271 21.97 -10.94 11.15
C GLN A 271 22.06 -10.06 9.90
N ASP A 272 20.96 -9.92 9.16
CA ASP A 272 20.86 -9.13 7.93
C ASP A 272 19.96 -7.90 8.17
N GLU A 273 20.57 -6.71 8.14
CA GLU A 273 19.88 -5.44 8.36
C GLU A 273 18.81 -5.15 7.30
N ASP A 274 19.07 -5.46 6.02
CA ASP A 274 18.12 -5.21 4.94
C ASP A 274 16.90 -6.11 5.06
N ARG A 275 17.12 -7.39 5.40
CA ARG A 275 16.05 -8.34 5.70
C ARG A 275 15.21 -7.90 6.90
N LYS A 276 15.86 -7.50 7.99
CA LYS A 276 15.20 -6.99 9.20
C LYS A 276 14.32 -5.79 8.86
N HIS A 277 14.87 -4.77 8.19
CA HIS A 277 14.14 -3.58 7.80
C HIS A 277 12.94 -3.89 6.89
N ARG A 278 13.11 -4.78 5.91
CA ARG A 278 12.02 -5.19 5.01
C ARG A 278 10.88 -5.87 5.77
N LEU A 279 11.19 -6.83 6.65
CA LEU A 279 10.18 -7.55 7.43
C LEU A 279 9.45 -6.64 8.43
N VAL A 280 10.16 -5.75 9.11
CA VAL A 280 9.58 -4.76 10.04
C VAL A 280 8.67 -3.78 9.30
N SER A 281 9.10 -3.28 8.14
CA SER A 281 8.29 -2.37 7.31
C SER A 281 7.03 -3.08 6.80
N TYR A 282 7.16 -4.33 6.33
CA TYR A 282 6.02 -5.14 5.92
C TYR A 282 5.03 -5.34 7.08
N TYR A 283 5.55 -5.67 8.26
CA TYR A 283 4.71 -5.86 9.45
C TYR A 283 3.94 -4.60 9.82
N ASN A 284 4.63 -3.45 9.89
CA ASN A 284 4.00 -2.17 10.22
C ASN A 284 2.93 -1.77 9.20
N ARG A 285 3.17 -2.04 7.92
CA ARG A 285 2.21 -1.70 6.86
C ARG A 285 0.92 -2.53 6.90
N HIS A 286 1.00 -3.80 7.30
CA HIS A 286 -0.13 -4.73 7.17
C HIS A 286 -0.80 -5.09 8.51
N PHE A 287 -0.05 -5.08 9.61
CA PHE A 287 -0.52 -5.55 10.92
C PHE A 287 -0.55 -4.46 11.99
N ASN A 288 0.30 -3.42 11.89
CA ASN A 288 0.25 -2.30 12.84
C ASN A 288 -0.89 -1.33 12.47
N ASN A 289 -2.11 -1.70 12.84
CA ASN A 289 -3.33 -0.96 12.49
C ASN A 289 -4.24 -0.66 13.68
N ILE A 290 -3.80 -0.93 14.92
CA ILE A 290 -4.57 -0.68 16.13
C ILE A 290 -3.90 0.42 16.95
N VAL A 291 -4.62 1.52 17.17
CA VAL A 291 -4.23 2.56 18.13
C VAL A 291 -5.21 2.54 19.29
N PRO A 292 -4.73 2.33 20.54
CA PRO A 292 -5.58 2.42 21.72
C PRO A 292 -6.23 3.81 21.78
N ARG A 293 -7.56 3.84 21.89
CA ARG A 293 -8.30 5.10 21.99
C ARG A 293 -7.95 5.81 23.29
N THR A 294 -7.45 7.03 23.17
CA THR A 294 -7.32 7.96 24.30
C THR A 294 -8.64 8.68 24.53
N PHE A 295 -9.13 8.68 25.77
CA PHE A 295 -10.36 9.37 26.14
C PHE A 295 -10.02 10.68 26.82
N ASP A 296 -10.53 11.78 26.27
CA ASP A 296 -10.43 13.11 26.86
C ASP A 296 -11.81 13.55 27.37
N GLY A 297 -11.90 13.77 28.67
CA GLY A 297 -13.09 14.23 29.36
C GLY A 297 -13.10 15.73 29.66
N ALA A 298 -12.16 16.52 29.15
CA ALA A 298 -12.07 17.96 29.44
C ALA A 298 -13.35 18.74 29.08
N CYS A 299 -14.02 18.33 27.99
CA CYS A 299 -15.28 18.94 27.53
C CYS A 299 -16.52 18.48 28.33
N LEU A 300 -16.36 17.52 29.25
CA LEU A 300 -17.49 17.04 30.06
C LEU A 300 -17.84 18.07 31.12
N THR A 301 -19.12 18.44 31.12
CA THR A 301 -19.73 19.22 32.17
C THR A 301 -20.53 18.27 33.06
N PHE A 302 -20.54 18.52 34.36
CA PHE A 302 -21.28 17.68 35.32
C PHE A 302 -22.38 18.51 36.01
N PRO A 303 -23.46 18.89 35.30
CA PRO A 303 -24.58 19.62 35.90
C PRO A 303 -25.18 18.84 37.07
N GLY A 304 -25.42 19.52 38.19
CA GLY A 304 -25.96 18.92 39.41
C GLY A 304 -24.91 18.22 40.29
N MET A 305 -23.63 18.24 39.91
CA MET A 305 -22.54 17.87 40.82
C MET A 305 -22.35 18.95 41.89
N ASN A 306 -21.96 18.54 43.09
CA ASN A 306 -21.66 19.48 44.18
C ASN A 306 -20.51 20.43 43.76
N PRO A 307 -20.70 21.76 43.79
CA PRO A 307 -19.67 22.72 43.41
C PRO A 307 -18.37 22.65 44.22
N ALA A 308 -18.41 22.09 45.44
CA ALA A 308 -17.23 21.92 46.28
C ALA A 308 -16.32 20.77 45.81
N ILE A 309 -16.76 19.93 44.87
CA ILE A 309 -16.03 18.77 44.38
C ILE A 309 -15.65 19.00 42.93
N GLU A 310 -14.35 19.07 42.64
CA GLU A 310 -13.83 19.15 41.29
C GLU A 310 -13.13 17.84 40.90
N LEU A 311 -13.58 17.23 39.81
CA LEU A 311 -12.96 16.02 39.27
C LEU A 311 -11.60 16.35 38.64
N LYS A 312 -10.60 15.54 38.99
CA LYS A 312 -9.28 15.60 38.38
C LYS A 312 -9.32 15.15 36.91
N PRO A 313 -8.35 15.56 36.07
CA PRO A 313 -8.32 15.20 34.65
C PRO A 313 -8.46 13.69 34.39
N HIS A 314 -7.80 12.83 35.17
CA HIS A 314 -7.90 11.37 34.99
C HIS A 314 -9.29 10.83 35.31
N GLN A 315 -10.01 11.43 36.26
CA GLN A 315 -11.39 11.05 36.60
C GLN A 315 -12.35 11.48 35.49
N LYS A 316 -12.19 12.69 34.94
CA LYS A 316 -12.96 13.13 33.77
C LYS A 316 -12.73 12.21 32.57
N ASN A 317 -11.49 11.80 32.33
CA ASN A 317 -11.13 10.87 31.28
C ASN A 317 -11.71 9.47 31.52
N ALA A 318 -11.77 9.00 32.77
CA ALA A 318 -12.45 7.76 33.13
C ALA A 318 -13.95 7.83 32.85
N VAL A 319 -14.61 8.94 33.16
CA VAL A 319 -16.03 9.13 32.82
C VAL A 319 -16.25 9.14 31.30
N ALA A 320 -15.41 9.86 30.55
CA ALA A 320 -15.43 9.82 29.09
C ALA A 320 -15.24 8.39 28.55
N ARG A 321 -14.31 7.63 29.13
CA ARG A 321 -14.08 6.23 28.78
C ARG A 321 -15.31 5.36 29.03
N THR A 322 -15.98 5.50 30.17
CA THR A 322 -17.22 4.77 30.45
C THR A 322 -18.33 5.10 29.45
N MET A 323 -18.52 6.38 29.13
CA MET A 323 -19.61 6.81 28.24
C MET A 323 -19.37 6.42 26.78
N PHE A 324 -18.15 6.58 26.27
CA PHE A 324 -17.84 6.35 24.86
C PHE A 324 -17.31 4.93 24.58
N GLY A 325 -16.85 4.21 25.59
CA GLY A 325 -16.23 2.89 25.48
C GLY A 325 -17.18 1.72 25.81
N GLY A 326 -18.34 1.97 26.40
CA GLY A 326 -19.25 0.91 26.83
C GLY A 326 -18.67 0.09 27.99
N ASN A 327 -18.46 -1.22 27.80
CA ASN A 327 -17.87 -2.07 28.83
C ASN A 327 -16.44 -1.63 29.16
N THR A 328 -16.23 -1.11 30.37
CA THR A 328 -15.03 -0.37 30.75
C THR A 328 -14.45 -0.87 32.06
N LEU A 329 -13.16 -1.23 32.06
CA LEU A 329 -12.37 -1.47 33.27
C LEU A 329 -11.61 -0.20 33.68
N LEU A 330 -11.85 0.29 34.90
CA LEU A 330 -11.15 1.42 35.52
C LEU A 330 -10.17 0.91 36.59
N ALA A 331 -8.98 0.50 36.16
CA ALA A 331 -7.94 -0.06 37.04
C ALA A 331 -7.05 1.01 37.68
N HIS A 332 -7.65 2.03 38.32
CA HIS A 332 -6.88 3.06 39.03
C HIS A 332 -6.37 2.57 40.39
N VAL A 333 -5.26 3.13 40.88
CA VAL A 333 -4.68 2.83 42.20
C VAL A 333 -5.63 3.18 43.35
N VAL A 334 -5.38 2.64 44.54
CA VAL A 334 -6.13 3.00 45.77
C VAL A 334 -5.94 4.49 46.07
N GLY A 335 -7.01 5.18 46.48
CA GLY A 335 -6.98 6.62 46.74
C GLY A 335 -7.10 7.54 45.51
N ALA A 336 -7.09 6.99 44.28
CA ALA A 336 -7.24 7.79 43.05
C ALA A 336 -8.65 8.40 42.84
N GLY A 337 -9.60 8.10 43.74
CA GLY A 337 -10.98 8.57 43.67
C GLY A 337 -11.87 7.78 42.70
N LYS A 338 -11.68 6.45 42.63
CA LYS A 338 -12.51 5.53 41.83
C LYS A 338 -14.01 5.66 42.08
N THR A 339 -14.38 5.93 43.33
CA THR A 339 -15.78 6.14 43.71
C THR A 339 -16.38 7.39 43.07
N PHE A 340 -15.61 8.48 42.97
CA PHE A 340 -16.07 9.73 42.35
C PHE A 340 -16.28 9.56 40.85
N GLU A 341 -15.34 8.93 40.15
CA GLU A 341 -15.50 8.65 38.71
C GLU A 341 -16.66 7.69 38.44
N MET A 342 -16.88 6.64 39.25
CA MET A 342 -18.02 5.73 39.10
C MET A 342 -19.37 6.46 39.27
N GLN A 343 -19.48 7.31 40.30
CA GLN A 343 -20.69 8.09 40.55
C GLN A 343 -20.95 9.12 39.45
N ALA A 344 -19.92 9.87 39.06
CA ALA A 344 -20.00 10.82 37.97
C ALA A 344 -20.39 10.16 36.64
N SER A 345 -19.83 8.99 36.33
CA SER A 345 -20.21 8.19 35.15
C SER A 345 -21.69 7.81 35.16
N ALA A 346 -22.23 7.38 36.30
CA ALA A 346 -23.63 7.01 36.42
C ALA A 346 -24.57 8.22 36.29
N MET A 347 -24.26 9.32 36.99
CA MET A 347 -25.02 10.57 36.92
C MET A 347 -25.07 11.09 35.49
N GLU A 348 -23.90 11.17 34.84
CA GLU A 348 -23.79 11.73 33.50
C GLU A 348 -24.45 10.82 32.46
N SER A 349 -24.22 9.50 32.52
CA SER A 349 -24.87 8.53 31.63
C SER A 349 -26.40 8.59 31.73
N LYS A 350 -26.96 8.87 32.92
CA LYS A 350 -28.40 9.05 33.08
C LYS A 350 -28.87 10.38 32.51
N ARG A 351 -28.12 11.47 32.73
CA ARG A 351 -28.43 12.82 32.23
C ARG A 351 -28.52 12.88 30.71
N ILE A 352 -27.58 12.24 30.01
CA ILE A 352 -27.53 12.22 28.54
C ILE A 352 -28.36 11.07 27.93
N GLY A 353 -29.08 10.30 28.75
CA GLY A 353 -30.00 9.25 28.29
C GLY A 353 -29.35 7.93 27.86
N LEU A 354 -28.04 7.73 28.11
CA LEU A 354 -27.37 6.44 27.86
C LEU A 354 -27.88 5.32 28.78
N CYS A 355 -28.39 5.65 29.96
CA CYS A 355 -29.00 4.67 30.86
C CYS A 355 -30.28 5.20 31.55
N LYS A 356 -31.21 4.29 31.87
CA LYS A 356 -32.46 4.61 32.60
C LYS A 356 -32.35 4.37 34.10
N LYS A 357 -31.66 3.28 34.48
CA LYS A 357 -31.38 2.90 35.88
C LYS A 357 -29.90 2.56 35.99
N SER A 358 -29.26 3.07 37.03
CA SER A 358 -27.87 2.78 37.35
C SER A 358 -27.84 1.93 38.62
N LEU A 359 -27.12 0.82 38.59
CA LEU A 359 -26.88 -0.03 39.76
C LEU A 359 -25.39 0.01 40.08
N MET A 360 -25.05 0.31 41.33
CA MET A 360 -23.69 0.21 41.84
C MET A 360 -23.64 -0.89 42.88
N ILE A 361 -22.71 -1.83 42.71
CA ILE A 361 -22.48 -2.91 43.66
C ILE A 361 -21.13 -2.61 44.32
N MET A 362 -21.16 -2.38 45.63
CA MET A 362 -19.99 -2.14 46.45
C MET A 362 -19.95 -3.22 47.55
N PRO A 363 -18.76 -3.72 47.91
CA PRO A 363 -18.59 -4.69 49.00
C PRO A 363 -18.92 -4.11 50.38
#